data_AF-A0A4R8TTC7-F1
#
_entry.id   AF-A0A4R8TTC7-F1
#
_cell.length_a   1.000
_cell.length_b   1.000
_cell.length_c   1.000
_cell.angle_alpha   90.00
_cell.angle_beta   90.00
_cell.angle_gamma   90.00
#
_symmetry.space_group_name_H-M   'P 1'
#
loop_
_entity.id
_entity.type
_entity.pdbx_description
1 polymer ?
#
loop_
_entity_poly.entity_id
_entity_poly.type
_entity_poly.pdbx_seq_one_letter_code
_entity_poly.pdbx_strand_id
1 'polypeptide(L)'
;MPSPATTVVLRKISIVAFVPGLILLLIHGIVASRPFPALGILPLAASALFSLLIIRRDVIAALGSPIQALSELNILVGDVSLAVFHFIFVFISWTQLTRVWDEGQIVLGTYGTVPMMLVFGIHFSIALPQLFHVVIKRSCDCPHCRSVAKAGYFSSSTTEYTPLNDGDTEPEIVDRDIEEGVSGSH
;
A
#
# COMPACT_ATOMS: atom_id res chain seq x y z
N MET A 1 -0.39 -13.64 4.25
CA MET A 1 -0.42 -12.17 4.07
C MET A 1 -1.42 -11.60 5.07
N PRO A 2 -1.15 -10.44 5.70
CA PRO A 2 -2.15 -9.78 6.54
C PRO A 2 -3.39 -9.45 5.72
N SER A 3 -4.57 -9.50 6.36
CA SER A 3 -5.82 -9.11 5.69
C SER A 3 -5.78 -7.61 5.31
N PRO A 4 -6.60 -7.16 4.35
CA PRO A 4 -6.72 -5.74 4.03
C PRO A 4 -7.08 -4.88 5.25
N ALA A 5 -8.03 -5.34 6.07
CA ALA A 5 -8.43 -4.66 7.29
C ALA A 5 -7.28 -4.56 8.31
N THR A 6 -6.53 -5.64 8.51
CA THR A 6 -5.32 -5.63 9.36
C THR A 6 -4.29 -4.63 8.83
N THR A 7 -4.07 -4.60 7.52
CA THR A 7 -3.11 -3.68 6.90
C THR A 7 -3.50 -2.21 7.12
N VAL A 8 -4.78 -1.88 7.00
CA VAL A 8 -5.28 -0.52 7.30
C VAL A 8 -5.05 -0.16 8.78
N VAL A 9 -5.31 -1.09 9.70
CA VAL A 9 -5.07 -0.87 11.14
C VAL A 9 -3.58 -0.63 11.40
N LEU A 10 -2.69 -1.46 10.86
CA LEU A 10 -1.25 -1.29 11.01
C LEU A 10 -0.77 0.07 10.48
N ARG A 11 -1.27 0.50 9.32
CA ARG A 11 -0.96 1.82 8.75
C ARG A 11 -1.46 2.98 9.63
N LYS A 12 -2.64 2.84 10.26
CA LYS A 12 -3.12 3.82 11.26
C LYS A 12 -2.21 3.88 12.49
N ILE A 13 -1.74 2.72 12.96
CA ILE A 13 -0.79 2.66 14.08
C ILE A 13 0.50 3.41 13.72
N SER A 14 1.02 3.26 12.49
CA SER A 14 2.20 4.04 12.05
C SER A 14 1.96 5.55 12.09
N ILE A 15 0.77 6.02 11.71
CA ILE A 15 0.40 7.45 11.80
C ILE A 15 0.37 7.90 13.27
N VAL A 16 -0.24 7.11 14.15
CA VAL A 16 -0.34 7.44 15.59
C VAL A 16 1.04 7.42 16.25
N ALA A 17 1.91 6.48 15.88
CA ALA A 17 3.27 6.35 16.41
C ALA A 17 4.16 7.57 16.11
N PHE A 18 3.84 8.34 15.06
CA PHE A 18 4.55 9.58 14.75
C PHE A 18 4.45 10.61 15.89
N VAL A 19 3.31 10.73 16.56
CA VAL A 19 3.08 11.76 17.59
C VAL A 19 4.02 11.62 18.79
N PRO A 20 4.07 10.47 19.51
CA PRO A 20 5.01 10.30 20.60
C PRO A 20 6.46 10.27 20.10
N GLY A 21 6.72 9.71 18.92
CA GLY A 21 8.06 9.72 18.32
C GLY A 21 8.58 11.13 18.07
N LEU A 22 7.77 12.01 17.50
CA LEU A 22 8.10 13.41 17.25
C LEU A 22 8.51 14.11 18.56
N ILE A 23 7.70 13.96 19.61
CA ILE A 23 7.93 14.63 20.89
C ILE A 23 9.23 14.14 21.53
N LEU A 24 9.38 12.82 21.69
CA LEU A 24 10.54 12.25 22.40
C LEU A 24 11.85 12.49 21.65
N LEU A 25 11.85 12.30 20.33
CA LEU A 25 13.05 12.47 19.49
C LEU A 25 13.45 13.95 19.36
N LEU A 26 12.48 14.86 19.33
CA LEU A 26 12.77 16.30 19.31
C LEU A 26 13.39 16.77 20.62
N ILE A 27 12.80 16.38 21.76
CA ILE A 27 13.36 16.69 23.09
C ILE A 27 14.77 16.12 23.19
N HIS A 28 14.99 14.88 22.74
CA HIS A 28 16.33 14.29 22.74
C HIS A 28 17.32 15.12 21.91
N GLY A 29 16.94 15.54 20.70
CA GLY A 29 17.80 16.34 19.84
C GLY A 29 18.21 17.67 20.48
N ILE A 30 17.25 18.34 21.13
CA ILE A 30 17.47 19.62 21.83
C ILE A 30 18.40 19.43 23.03
N VAL A 31 18.11 18.45 23.90
CA VAL A 31 18.85 18.24 25.15
C VAL A 31 20.24 17.66 24.89
N ALA A 32 20.37 16.68 24.00
CA ALA A 32 21.63 16.00 23.73
C ALA A 32 22.55 16.79 22.79
N SER A 33 22.05 17.82 22.10
CA SER A 33 22.76 18.55 21.04
C SER A 33 23.40 17.61 20.00
N ARG A 34 22.73 16.46 19.74
CA ARG A 34 23.19 15.41 18.84
C ARG A 34 22.09 15.06 17.82
N PRO A 35 22.49 14.77 16.57
CA PRO A 35 21.52 14.49 15.51
C PRO A 35 20.78 13.18 15.72
N PHE A 36 21.41 12.12 16.25
CA PHE A 36 20.72 10.88 16.56
C PHE A 36 20.47 10.75 18.05
N PRO A 37 19.35 10.14 18.45
CA PRO A 37 18.24 9.61 17.65
C PRO A 37 17.29 10.63 17.00
N ALA A 38 17.43 11.94 17.21
CA ALA A 38 16.46 12.95 16.77
C ALA A 38 16.09 12.89 15.27
N LEU A 39 17.04 12.59 14.39
CA LEU A 39 16.80 12.41 12.95
C LEU A 39 15.85 11.24 12.61
N GLY A 40 15.57 10.35 13.56
CA GLY A 40 14.52 9.34 13.47
C GLY A 40 13.11 9.89 13.22
N ILE A 41 12.89 11.19 13.40
CA ILE A 41 11.66 11.87 13.00
C ILE A 41 11.43 11.78 11.48
N LEU A 42 12.50 11.79 10.68
CA LEU A 42 12.41 11.72 9.21
C LEU A 42 11.76 10.42 8.72
N PRO A 43 12.25 9.22 9.09
CA PRO A 43 11.59 7.97 8.69
C PRO A 43 10.17 7.86 9.26
N LEU A 44 9.92 8.35 10.48
CA LEU A 44 8.56 8.34 11.06
C LEU A 44 7.58 9.24 10.28
N ALA A 45 8.00 10.45 9.91
CA ALA A 45 7.19 11.37 9.10
C ALA A 45 6.89 10.79 7.72
N ALA A 46 7.91 10.21 7.07
CA ALA A 46 7.76 9.54 5.78
C ALA A 46 6.79 8.35 5.88
N SER A 47 6.87 7.55 6.95
CA SER A 47 5.93 6.44 7.20
C SER A 47 4.50 6.91 7.43
N ALA A 48 4.31 7.95 8.25
CA ALA A 48 2.99 8.50 8.52
C ALA A 48 2.34 9.05 7.24
N LEU A 49 3.11 9.79 6.43
CA LEU A 49 2.65 10.30 5.15
C LEU A 49 2.32 9.16 4.18
N PHE A 50 3.23 8.20 4.00
CA PHE A 50 3.01 7.05 3.13
C PHE A 50 1.77 6.25 3.55
N SER A 51 1.59 6.02 4.85
CA SER A 51 0.44 5.34 5.41
C SER A 51 -0.87 6.11 5.17
N LEU A 52 -0.85 7.43 5.35
CA LEU A 52 -1.99 8.31 5.10
C LEU A 52 -2.39 8.31 3.62
N LEU A 53 -1.40 8.44 2.73
CA LEU A 53 -1.59 8.43 1.28
C LEU A 53 -2.24 7.12 0.81
N ILE A 54 -1.81 5.98 1.35
CA ILE A 54 -2.41 4.67 1.01
C ILE A 54 -3.82 4.54 1.55
N ILE A 55 -4.07 4.93 2.80
CA ILE A 55 -5.42 4.85 3.42
C ILE A 55 -6.41 5.76 2.69
N ARG A 56 -5.96 6.93 2.24
CA ARG A 56 -6.80 7.94 1.57
C ARG A 56 -6.66 7.93 0.06
N ARG A 57 -6.11 6.86 -0.53
CA ARG A 57 -5.80 6.78 -1.96
C ARG A 57 -6.98 7.13 -2.85
N ASP A 58 -8.19 6.65 -2.52
CA ASP A 58 -9.38 6.84 -3.35
C ASP A 58 -9.87 8.30 -3.29
N VAL A 59 -9.80 8.91 -2.10
CA VAL A 59 -10.11 10.33 -1.90
C VAL A 59 -9.11 11.22 -2.61
N ILE A 60 -7.82 10.89 -2.53
CA ILE A 60 -6.75 11.66 -3.16
C ILE A 60 -6.80 11.53 -4.69
N ALA A 61 -7.13 10.34 -5.20
CA ALA A 61 -7.35 10.11 -6.62
C ALA A 61 -8.53 10.95 -7.16
N ALA A 62 -9.61 11.06 -6.38
CA ALA A 62 -10.76 11.90 -6.74
C ALA A 62 -10.41 13.40 -6.86
N LEU A 63 -9.29 13.85 -6.27
CA LEU A 63 -8.76 15.21 -6.42
C LEU A 63 -7.89 15.40 -7.68
N GLY A 64 -7.86 14.41 -8.59
CA GLY A 64 -7.07 14.46 -9.82
C GLY A 64 -5.61 14.01 -9.66
N SER A 65 -5.26 13.40 -8.52
CA SER A 65 -3.91 12.90 -8.27
C SER A 65 -3.65 11.57 -9.01
N PRO A 66 -2.46 11.35 -9.60
CA PRO A 66 -2.10 10.09 -10.23
C PRO A 66 -1.88 8.93 -9.23
N ILE A 67 -2.25 9.10 -7.96
CA ILE A 67 -1.99 8.14 -6.89
C ILE A 67 -2.69 6.79 -7.10
N GLN A 68 -3.77 6.77 -7.89
CA GLN A 68 -4.47 5.53 -8.27
C GLN A 68 -3.61 4.62 -9.16
N ALA A 69 -2.61 5.19 -9.84
CA ALA A 69 -1.65 4.44 -10.66
C ALA A 69 -0.53 3.78 -9.83
N LEU A 70 -0.52 3.90 -8.49
CA LEU A 70 0.42 3.13 -7.68
C LEU A 70 0.12 1.63 -7.82
N SER A 71 1.01 0.93 -8.50
CA SER A 71 1.00 -0.52 -8.57
C SER A 71 1.27 -1.15 -7.21
N GLU A 72 0.86 -2.41 -7.03
CA GLU A 72 1.18 -3.19 -5.83
C GLU A 72 2.70 -3.29 -5.60
N LEU A 73 3.48 -3.31 -6.68
CA LEU A 73 4.94 -3.30 -6.61
C LEU A 73 5.48 -2.00 -6.03
N ASN A 74 4.90 -0.84 -6.39
CA ASN A 74 5.31 0.44 -5.83
C ASN A 74 5.06 0.50 -4.31
N ILE A 75 3.93 -0.04 -3.86
CA ILE A 75 3.60 -0.12 -2.43
C ILE A 75 4.59 -1.04 -1.71
N LEU A 76 4.89 -2.22 -2.27
CA LEU A 76 5.90 -3.14 -1.72
C LEU A 76 7.28 -2.47 -1.61
N VAL A 77 7.74 -1.81 -2.67
CA VAL A 77 9.01 -1.08 -2.67
C VAL A 77 8.99 0.00 -1.59
N GLY A 78 7.89 0.75 -1.46
CA GLY A 78 7.73 1.74 -0.40
C GLY A 78 7.83 1.14 1.01
N ASP A 79 7.13 0.03 1.29
CA ASP A 79 7.19 -0.65 2.58
C ASP A 79 8.60 -1.23 2.86
N VAL A 80 9.27 -1.82 1.86
CA VAL A 80 10.66 -2.30 2.01
C VAL A 80 11.64 -1.14 2.26
N SER A 81 11.54 -0.07 1.47
CA SER A 81 12.38 1.12 1.64
C SER A 81 12.20 1.75 3.01
N LEU A 82 10.96 1.87 3.48
CA LEU A 82 10.68 2.39 4.82
C LEU A 82 11.19 1.46 5.92
N ALA A 83 11.04 0.13 5.79
CA ALA A 83 11.60 -0.81 6.76
C ALA A 83 13.13 -0.68 6.85
N VAL A 84 13.83 -0.65 5.72
CA VAL A 84 15.29 -0.45 5.67
C VAL A 84 15.68 0.91 6.27
N PHE A 85 14.96 1.96 5.92
CA PHE A 85 15.25 3.32 6.40
C PHE A 85 15.11 3.43 7.93
N HIS A 86 14.05 2.85 8.51
CA HIS A 86 13.89 2.78 9.96
C HIS A 86 14.99 1.93 10.61
N PHE A 87 15.30 0.76 10.04
CA PHE A 87 16.33 -0.12 10.58
C PHE A 87 17.69 0.58 10.66
N ILE A 88 18.10 1.28 9.59
CA ILE A 88 19.35 2.05 9.56
C ILE A 88 19.37 3.10 10.68
N PHE A 89 18.28 3.86 10.84
CA PHE A 89 18.24 4.93 11.84
C PHE A 89 18.19 4.40 13.27
N VAL A 90 17.47 3.30 13.52
CA VAL A 90 17.50 2.59 14.80
C VAL A 90 18.92 2.09 15.07
N PHE A 91 19.56 1.43 14.11
CA PHE A 91 20.91 0.91 14.27
C PHE A 91 21.91 2.04 14.62
N ILE A 92 21.90 3.14 13.87
CA ILE A 92 22.78 4.29 14.15
C ILE A 92 22.46 4.89 15.54
N SER A 93 21.19 5.04 15.88
CA SER A 93 20.78 5.58 17.19
C SER A 93 21.35 4.75 18.35
N TRP A 94 21.24 3.43 18.27
CA TRP A 94 21.74 2.53 19.30
C TRP A 94 23.27 2.52 19.36
N THR A 95 23.96 2.57 18.22
CA THR A 95 25.44 2.66 18.20
C THR A 95 25.96 3.98 18.76
N GLN A 96 25.19 5.06 18.69
CA GLN A 96 25.56 6.35 19.27
C GLN A 96 25.17 6.49 20.74
N LEU A 97 24.11 5.81 21.19
CA LEU A 97 23.64 5.86 22.57
C LEU A 97 24.66 5.27 23.56
N THR A 98 25.46 4.28 23.12
CA THR A 98 26.56 3.70 23.92
C THR A 98 27.66 4.70 24.29
N ARG A 99 27.70 5.87 23.64
CA ARG A 99 28.70 6.93 23.88
C ARG A 99 28.21 8.02 24.83
N VAL A 100 27.02 7.87 25.39
CA VAL A 100 26.40 8.85 26.30
C VAL A 100 26.61 8.36 27.74
N TRP A 101 27.00 9.27 28.63
CA TRP A 101 27.20 8.99 30.06
C TRP A 101 26.04 9.50 30.93
N ASP A 102 25.13 10.29 30.35
CA ASP A 102 23.95 10.83 31.01
C ASP A 102 22.79 9.83 30.95
N GLU A 103 22.34 9.37 32.11
CA GLU A 103 21.27 8.38 32.25
C GLU A 103 19.95 8.87 31.66
N GLY A 104 19.62 10.15 31.83
CA GLY A 104 18.39 10.75 31.31
C GLY A 104 18.36 10.74 29.78
N GLN A 105 19.49 11.03 29.14
CA GLN A 105 19.62 10.95 27.68
C GLN A 105 19.57 9.49 27.19
N ILE A 106 20.16 8.54 27.91
CA ILE A 106 20.05 7.11 27.56
C ILE A 106 18.59 6.66 27.61
N VAL A 107 17.87 7.00 28.68
CA VAL A 107 16.45 6.69 28.85
C VAL A 107 15.63 7.32 27.73
N LEU A 108 15.79 8.63 27.50
CA LEU A 108 15.05 9.36 26.48
C LEU A 108 15.34 8.84 25.07
N GLY A 109 16.60 8.52 24.76
CA GLY A 109 16.99 7.98 23.46
C GLY A 109 16.43 6.57 23.24
N THR A 110 16.45 5.73 24.28
CA THR A 110 15.88 4.38 24.23
C THR A 110 14.39 4.44 23.94
N TYR A 111 13.61 5.16 24.76
CA TYR A 111 12.16 5.29 24.57
C TYR A 111 11.79 6.06 23.29
N GLY A 112 12.62 7.02 22.86
CA GLY A 112 12.44 7.72 21.59
C GLY A 112 12.57 6.81 20.37
N THR A 113 13.36 5.74 20.44
CA THR A 113 13.46 4.75 19.34
C THR A 113 12.32 3.73 19.32
N VAL A 114 11.49 3.63 20.37
CA VAL A 114 10.37 2.66 20.42
C VAL A 114 9.36 2.86 19.28
N PRO A 115 8.87 4.08 18.99
CA PRO A 115 8.04 4.32 17.81
C PRO A 115 8.71 3.91 16.50
N MET A 116 10.02 4.13 16.38
CA MET A 116 10.78 3.74 15.17
C MET A 116 10.83 2.22 15.01
N MET A 117 11.07 1.47 16.09
CA MET A 117 11.06 0.01 16.09
C MET A 117 9.67 -0.55 15.77
N LEU A 118 8.62 0.05 16.33
CA LEU A 118 7.24 -0.33 16.05
C LEU A 118 6.92 -0.16 14.56
N VAL A 119 7.25 1.00 13.99
CA VAL A 119 7.00 1.31 12.58
C VAL A 119 7.85 0.43 11.65
N PHE A 120 9.11 0.14 12.03
CA PHE A 120 9.93 -0.88 11.37
C PHE A 120 9.21 -2.23 11.33
N GLY A 121 8.73 -2.71 12.48
CA GLY A 121 8.01 -3.98 12.59
C GLY A 121 6.76 -4.02 11.72
N ILE A 122 6.01 -2.90 11.65
CA ILE A 122 4.83 -2.77 10.79
C ILE A 122 5.21 -2.94 9.32
N HIS A 123 6.12 -2.12 8.80
CA HIS A 123 6.52 -2.19 7.38
C HIS A 123 7.15 -3.55 7.04
N PHE A 124 7.96 -4.09 7.94
CA PHE A 124 8.56 -5.41 7.77
C PHE A 124 7.49 -6.51 7.71
N SER A 125 6.48 -6.48 8.59
CA SER A 125 5.41 -7.48 8.61
C SER A 125 4.50 -7.44 7.36
N ILE A 126 4.31 -6.26 6.78
CA ILE A 126 3.55 -6.07 5.54
C ILE A 126 4.39 -6.55 4.34
N ALA A 127 5.67 -6.14 4.27
CA ALA A 127 6.54 -6.41 3.13
C ALA A 127 7.02 -7.86 3.05
N LEU A 128 7.35 -8.50 4.19
CA LEU A 128 8.01 -9.81 4.21
C LEU A 128 7.24 -10.91 3.46
N PRO A 129 5.92 -11.12 3.67
CA PRO A 129 5.18 -12.15 2.94
C PRO A 129 5.08 -11.87 1.44
N GLN A 130 4.97 -10.60 1.05
CA GLN A 130 4.89 -10.17 -0.34
C GLN A 130 6.22 -10.37 -1.05
N LEU A 131 7.32 -9.98 -0.40
CA LEU A 131 8.67 -10.17 -0.89
C LEU A 131 8.98 -11.66 -1.10
N PHE A 132 8.63 -12.51 -0.13
CA PHE A 132 8.82 -13.95 -0.22
C PHE A 132 8.05 -14.56 -1.40
N HIS A 133 6.79 -14.14 -1.59
CA HIS A 133 5.98 -14.59 -2.71
C HIS A 133 6.55 -14.15 -4.07
N VAL A 134 7.06 -12.92 -4.19
CA VAL A 134 7.72 -12.43 -5.42
C VAL A 134 9.01 -13.19 -5.71
N VAL A 135 9.84 -13.44 -4.69
CA VAL A 135 11.11 -14.16 -4.84
C VAL A 135 10.87 -15.61 -5.25
N ILE A 136 9.93 -16.30 -4.60
CA ILE A 136 9.62 -17.71 -4.92
C ILE A 136 8.95 -17.85 -6.28
N LYS A 137 8.00 -16.98 -6.64
CA LYS A 137 7.35 -17.07 -7.97
C LYS A 137 8.32 -16.77 -9.11
N ARG A 138 9.34 -15.94 -8.90
CA ARG A 138 10.41 -15.72 -9.89
C ARG A 138 11.29 -16.95 -10.10
N SER A 139 11.24 -17.96 -9.23
CA SER A 139 11.97 -19.23 -9.43
C SER A 139 11.30 -20.18 -10.43
N CYS A 140 10.09 -19.86 -10.94
CA CYS A 140 9.45 -20.60 -12.04
C CYS A 140 9.86 -20.00 -13.40
N ASP A 141 11.08 -20.30 -13.83
CA ASP A 141 11.69 -19.81 -15.09
C ASP A 141 11.30 -20.68 -16.31
N CYS A 142 10.03 -21.09 -16.42
CA CYS A 142 9.57 -21.84 -17.58
C CYS A 142 9.08 -20.89 -18.70
N PRO A 143 9.24 -21.24 -19.99
CA PRO A 143 8.79 -20.42 -21.12
C PRO A 143 7.30 -20.04 -21.07
N HIS A 144 6.47 -20.89 -20.44
CA HIS A 144 5.02 -20.69 -20.28
C HIS A 144 4.68 -19.58 -19.27
N CYS A 145 5.50 -19.36 -18.23
CA CYS A 145 5.26 -18.28 -17.26
C CYS A 145 5.70 -16.91 -17.80
N ARG A 146 6.69 -16.87 -18.69
CA ARG A 146 7.21 -15.63 -19.30
C ARG A 146 6.23 -15.01 -20.30
N SER A 147 5.51 -15.82 -21.07
CA SER A 147 4.47 -15.33 -22.00
C SER A 147 3.26 -14.75 -21.26
N VAL A 148 2.84 -15.40 -20.18
CA VAL A 148 1.71 -14.95 -19.34
C VAL A 148 2.08 -13.69 -18.54
N ALA A 149 3.29 -13.60 -18.00
CA ALA A 149 3.75 -12.38 -17.30
C ALA A 149 3.81 -11.17 -18.25
N LYS A 150 4.27 -11.36 -19.50
CA LYS A 150 4.31 -10.28 -20.49
C LYS A 150 2.92 -9.84 -20.94
N ALA A 151 1.93 -10.74 -20.93
CA ALA A 151 0.52 -10.43 -21.15
C ALA A 151 -0.14 -9.74 -19.93
N GLY A 152 0.30 -10.07 -18.71
CA GLY A 152 -0.25 -9.53 -17.45
C GLY A 152 0.22 -8.11 -17.11
N TYR A 153 1.40 -7.67 -17.59
CA TYR A 153 1.86 -6.28 -17.42
C TYR A 153 1.07 -5.26 -18.27
N PHE A 154 0.30 -5.72 -19.26
CA PHE A 154 -0.52 -4.87 -20.14
C PHE A 154 -2.03 -5.11 -20.05
N SER A 155 -2.52 -5.88 -19.07
CA SER A 155 -3.98 -6.05 -18.90
C SER A 155 -4.39 -5.99 -17.44
N SER A 156 -4.75 -4.78 -17.02
CA SER A 156 -5.70 -4.54 -15.95
C SER A 156 -6.60 -3.38 -16.35
N SER A 157 -7.27 -3.53 -17.48
CA SER A 157 -8.60 -2.95 -17.65
C SER A 157 -9.55 -4.12 -17.44
N THR A 158 -10.24 -4.13 -16.31
CA THR A 158 -11.41 -4.98 -16.09
C THR A 158 -12.46 -4.61 -17.15
N THR A 159 -12.51 -5.35 -18.25
CA THR A 159 -13.73 -5.44 -19.04
C THR A 159 -14.52 -6.61 -18.47
N GLU A 160 -15.47 -6.28 -17.62
CA GLU A 160 -16.57 -7.16 -17.23
C GLU A 160 -17.23 -7.68 -18.53
N TYR A 161 -17.09 -8.98 -18.78
CA TYR A 161 -17.68 -9.62 -19.95
C TYR A 161 -19.18 -9.73 -19.74
N THR A 162 -19.96 -8.95 -20.49
CA THR A 162 -21.40 -9.19 -20.66
C THR A 162 -21.54 -10.24 -21.76
N PRO A 163 -22.07 -11.45 -21.50
CA PRO A 163 -22.32 -12.41 -22.57
C PRO A 163 -23.43 -11.87 -23.46
N LEU A 164 -23.12 -11.65 -24.73
CA LEU A 164 -24.13 -11.43 -25.77
C LEU A 164 -24.81 -12.77 -26.02
N ASN A 165 -26.11 -12.82 -25.77
CA ASN A 165 -26.97 -13.93 -26.17
C ASN A 165 -27.19 -13.81 -27.69
N ASP A 166 -26.33 -14.48 -28.46
CA ASP A 166 -26.45 -14.61 -29.91
C ASP A 166 -27.62 -15.55 -30.24
N GLY A 167 -28.83 -15.01 -30.13
CA GLY A 167 -30.06 -15.61 -30.63
C GLY A 167 -30.28 -15.21 -32.08
N ASP A 168 -29.34 -15.54 -32.96
CA ASP A 168 -29.52 -15.40 -34.40
C ASP A 168 -30.39 -16.56 -34.91
N THR A 169 -31.68 -16.30 -35.07
CA THR A 169 -32.54 -17.02 -36.02
C THR A 169 -33.34 -15.96 -36.77
N GLU A 170 -32.82 -15.53 -37.90
CA GLU A 170 -33.59 -14.88 -38.97
C GLU A 170 -33.84 -15.91 -40.09
N PRO A 171 -34.80 -15.72 -41.02
CA PRO A 171 -36.06 -14.97 -40.97
C PRO A 171 -37.24 -15.81 -41.52
N GLU A 172 -38.41 -15.80 -40.88
CA GLU A 172 -39.65 -16.25 -41.56
C GLU A 172 -40.48 -15.03 -41.94
N ILE A 173 -40.47 -14.74 -43.23
CA ILE A 173 -41.37 -13.80 -43.90
C ILE A 173 -42.77 -14.40 -43.76
N VAL A 174 -43.61 -13.82 -42.91
CA VAL A 174 -45.06 -14.03 -42.94
C VAL A 174 -45.72 -12.66 -43.05
N ASP A 175 -46.49 -12.53 -44.12
CA ASP A 175 -47.09 -11.32 -44.64
C ASP A 175 -47.83 -10.48 -43.60
N ARG A 176 -47.58 -9.19 -43.68
CA ARG A 176 -48.37 -8.13 -43.06
C ARG A 176 -49.53 -7.83 -43.99
N ASP A 177 -50.69 -8.42 -43.73
CA ASP A 177 -51.97 -7.85 -44.17
C ASP A 177 -52.72 -7.24 -42.99
N ILE A 178 -53.21 -6.04 -43.28
CA ILE A 178 -53.68 -5.00 -42.39
C ILE A 178 -55.11 -5.31 -41.94
N GLU A 179 -55.40 -5.01 -40.68
CA GLU A 179 -56.74 -4.96 -40.10
C GLU A 179 -57.69 -4.09 -40.95
N GLU A 180 -58.82 -4.64 -41.37
CA GLU A 180 -60.06 -3.87 -41.53
C GLU A 180 -61.20 -4.56 -40.79
N GLY A 181 -61.92 -3.74 -40.02
CA GLY A 181 -62.78 -4.15 -38.94
C GLY A 181 -64.17 -4.63 -39.34
N VAL A 182 -64.79 -5.16 -38.29
CA VAL A 182 -66.18 -5.58 -38.08
C VAL A 182 -67.23 -4.60 -38.64
N SER A 183 -68.18 -5.13 -39.42
CA SER A 183 -69.65 -4.87 -39.43
C SER A 183 -70.21 -5.53 -40.71
N GLY A 184 -71.13 -6.50 -40.74
CA GLY A 184 -72.45 -6.57 -40.12
C GLY A 184 -73.52 -6.77 -41.23
N SER A 185 -74.33 -7.84 -41.12
CA SER A 185 -75.69 -8.04 -41.69
C SER A 185 -75.94 -7.86 -43.21
N HIS A 186 -76.27 -8.94 -43.93
CA HIS A 186 -77.63 -9.47 -44.16
C HIS A 186 -77.61 -10.72 -45.05
#